data_AF-A0A936HSI4-F1
#
_entry.id   AF-A0A936HSI4-F1
#
_cell.length_a   1.000
_cell.length_b   1.000
_cell.length_c   1.000
_cell.angle_alpha   90.00
_cell.angle_beta   90.00
_cell.angle_gamma   90.00
#
_symmetry.space_group_name_H-M   'P 1'
#
loop_
_entity.id
_entity.type
_entity.pdbx_description
1 polymer ?
#
loop_
_entity_poly.entity_id
_entity_poly.type
_entity_poly.pdbx_seq_one_letter_code
_entity_poly.pdbx_strand_id
1 'polypeptide(L)' 'MKTLNELCAIAERTGSASFPLRQACAHPRSAADQRPLPVPNSESAFDSSWEAVMPEAAAASRPGK' A
#
# COMPACT_ATOMS: atom_id res chain seq x y z
N MET A 1 12.53 -9.51 -14.00
CA MET A 1 12.13 -8.28 -13.28
C MET A 1 13.23 -7.95 -12.29
N LYS A 2 13.57 -6.67 -12.06
CA LYS A 2 14.58 -6.29 -11.06
C LYS A 2 14.00 -6.35 -9.65
N THR A 3 14.80 -6.72 -8.66
CA THR A 3 14.39 -6.73 -7.25
C THR A 3 14.54 -5.35 -6.60
N LEU A 4 13.87 -5.11 -5.47
CA LEU A 4 14.03 -3.85 -4.71
C LEU A 4 15.49 -3.62 -4.28
N ASN A 5 16.20 -4.67 -3.88
CA ASN A 5 17.63 -4.58 -3.51
C ASN A 5 18.50 -4.12 -4.68
N GLU A 6 18.23 -4.62 -5.89
CA GLU A 6 18.93 -4.17 -7.10
C GLU A 6 18.65 -2.70 -7.41
N LEU A 7 17.41 -2.24 -7.19
CA LEU A 7 17.04 -0.83 -7.38
C LEU A 7 17.72 0.09 -6.35
N CYS A 8 17.82 -0.34 -5.09
CA CYS A 8 18.53 0.40 -4.05
C CYS A 8 20.04 0.49 -4.35
N ALA A 9 20.68 -0.60 -4.77
CA ALA A 9 22.09 -0.60 -5.13
C ALA A 9 22.39 0.33 -6.33
N ILE A 10 21.46 0.42 -7.30
CA ILE A 10 21.58 1.37 -8.42
C ILE A 10 21.41 2.81 -7.91
N ALA A 11 20.40 3.08 -7.08
CA ALA A 11 20.13 4.39 -6.50
C ALA A 11 21.30 4.95 -5.69
N GLU A 12 21.94 4.11 -4.88
CA GLU A 12 23.14 4.48 -4.11
C GLU A 12 24.30 4.82 -5.03
N ARG A 13 24.51 4.03 -6.08
CA ARG A 13 25.59 4.24 -7.05
C ARG A 13 25.41 5.50 -7.89
N THR A 14 24.18 5.82 -8.28
CA THR A 14 23.88 6.96 -9.15
C THR A 14 23.57 8.23 -8.38
N GLY A 15 23.37 8.14 -7.06
CA GLY A 15 22.89 9.25 -6.23
C GLY A 15 21.48 9.73 -6.61
N SER A 16 20.77 8.99 -7.46
CA SER A 16 19.49 9.38 -8.05
C SER A 16 18.43 8.33 -7.78
N ALA A 17 17.42 8.73 -7.04
CA ALA A 17 16.26 7.92 -6.72
C ALA A 17 15.05 8.80 -6.48
N SER A 18 13.88 8.33 -6.90
CA SER A 18 12.63 8.94 -6.52
C SER A 18 12.45 8.87 -5.00
N PHE A 19 11.72 9.83 -4.43
CA PHE A 19 11.43 9.85 -3.00
C PHE A 19 10.87 8.52 -2.46
N PRO A 20 9.90 7.85 -3.13
CA PRO A 20 9.40 6.55 -2.68
C PRO A 20 10.46 5.45 -2.64
N LEU A 21 11.39 5.44 -3.60
CA LEU A 21 12.46 4.44 -3.63
C LEU A 21 13.44 4.66 -2.47
N ARG A 22 13.82 5.91 -2.18
CA ARG A 22 14.68 6.23 -1.03
C ARG A 22 14.04 5.82 0.28
N GLN A 23 12.74 6.09 0.44
CA GLN A 23 11.99 5.65 1.61
C GLN A 23 11.99 4.12 1.72
N ALA A 24 11.76 3.40 0.62
CA ALA A 24 11.77 1.94 0.62
C ALA A 24 13.15 1.35 0.96
N CYS A 25 14.24 1.98 0.52
CA CYS A 25 15.61 1.53 0.85
C CYS A 25 16.03 1.85 2.29
N ALA A 26 15.46 2.90 2.90
CA ALA A 26 15.78 3.30 4.27
C ALA A 26 15.11 2.42 5.34
N HIS A 27 14.03 1.71 4.99
CA HIS A 27 13.29 0.89 5.94
C HIS A 27 13.73 -0.58 5.83
N PRO A 28 14.34 -1.17 6.87
CA PRO A 28 14.69 -2.59 6.85
C PRO A 28 13.40 -3.41 6.78
N ARG A 29 13.23 -4.17 5.69
CA ARG A 29 12.10 -5.08 5.53
C ARG A 29 12.36 -6.34 6.32
N SER A 30 11.43 -6.68 7.20
CA SER A 30 11.46 -7.95 7.92
C SER A 30 11.08 -9.11 6.99
N ALA A 31 11.36 -10.34 7.40
CA ALA A 31 10.87 -11.53 6.70
C ALA A 31 9.33 -11.57 6.61
N ALA A 32 8.62 -10.89 7.53
CA ALA A 32 7.17 -10.78 7.49
C ALA A 32 6.70 -9.91 6.31
N ASP A 33 7.43 -8.85 5.96
CA ASP A 33 7.10 -7.95 4.82
C ASP A 33 7.32 -8.60 3.45
N GLN A 34 8.01 -9.74 3.42
CA GLN A 34 8.27 -10.52 2.22
C GLN A 34 7.36 -11.74 2.11
N ARG A 35 6.54 -12.03 3.14
CA ARG A 35 5.56 -13.10 3.04
C ARG A 35 4.50 -12.70 2.00
N PRO A 36 4.15 -13.61 1.07
CA PRO A 36 3.01 -13.41 0.21
C PRO A 36 1.77 -13.09 1.06
N LEU A 37 1.00 -12.10 0.62
CA LEU A 37 -0.29 -11.84 1.23
C LEU A 37 -1.13 -13.12 1.15
N PRO A 38 -1.90 -13.44 2.20
CA PRO A 38 -2.80 -14.59 2.15
C PRO A 38 -3.73 -14.43 0.94
N VAL A 39 -3.96 -15.54 0.25
CA VAL A 39 -4.93 -15.57 -0.85
C VAL A 39 -6.26 -15.10 -0.27
N PRO A 40 -6.87 -14.02 -0.77
CA PRO A 40 -8.16 -13.59 -0.27
C PRO A 40 -9.15 -14.73 -0.50
N ASN A 41 -9.78 -15.20 0.58
CA ASN A 41 -10.90 -16.11 0.47
C ASN A 41 -12.01 -15.36 -0.26
N SER A 42 -12.18 -15.69 -1.55
CA SER A 42 -13.32 -15.39 -2.42
C SER A 42 -14.06 -14.08 -2.14
N GLU A 43 -13.78 -13.04 -2.93
CA GLU A 43 -14.69 -12.02 -3.52
C GLU A 43 -16.02 -11.63 -2.82
N SER A 44 -16.19 -11.80 -1.51
CA SER A 44 -17.47 -11.55 -0.82
C SER A 44 -17.35 -10.64 0.41
N ALA A 45 -16.14 -10.14 0.70
CA ALA A 45 -15.88 -9.27 1.85
C ALA A 45 -15.37 -7.87 1.47
N PHE A 46 -15.15 -7.60 0.18
CA PHE A 46 -14.59 -6.32 -0.29
C PHE A 46 -15.65 -5.24 -0.56
N ASP A 47 -16.93 -5.50 -0.30
CA ASP A 47 -18.02 -4.55 -0.56
C ASP A 47 -18.42 -3.69 0.64
N SER A 48 -17.74 -3.77 1.80
CA SER A 48 -18.24 -3.05 2.99
C SER A 48 -17.19 -2.44 3.92
N SER A 49 -15.90 -2.58 3.61
CA SER A 49 -14.85 -2.06 4.49
C SER A 49 -14.39 -0.64 4.13
N TRP A 50 -14.75 -0.10 2.95
CA TRP A 50 -14.36 1.26 2.56
C TRP A 50 -15.36 2.31 3.04
N GLU A 51 -16.66 2.03 3.00
CA GLU A 51 -17.72 2.90 3.53
C GLU A 51 -17.55 3.21 5.02
N ALA A 52 -16.97 2.28 5.79
CA ALA A 52 -16.71 2.48 7.22
C ALA A 52 -15.57 3.47 7.50
N VAL A 53 -14.71 3.75 6.51
CA VAL A 53 -13.55 4.64 6.64
C VAL A 53 -13.89 6.08 6.22
N MET A 54 -14.98 6.30 5.49
CA MET A 54 -15.42 7.61 4.99
C MET A 54 -16.73 8.06 5.64
N PRO A 55 -16.72 8.59 6.88
CA PRO A 55 -17.93 9.04 7.58
C PRO A 55 -18.66 10.22 6.89
N GLU A 56 -18.04 10.89 5.92
CA GLU A 56 -18.57 12.13 5.33
C GLU A 56 -19.59 11.88 4.19
N ALA A 57 -19.63 10.70 3.57
CA ALA A 57 -20.55 10.43 2.47
C ALA A 57 -21.98 10.07 2.92
N ALA A 58 -22.16 9.54 4.13
CA ALA A 58 -23.47 9.13 4.66
C ALA A 58 -24.33 10.30 5.15
N ALA A 59 -23.74 11.47 5.42
CA ALA A 59 -24.45 12.64 5.94
C ALA A 59 -25.15 13.46 4.85
N ALA A 60 -24.78 13.30 3.57
CA ALA A 60 -25.31 14.12 2.48
C ALA A 60 -26.66 13.64 1.91
N SER A 61 -27.21 12.52 2.37
CA SER A 61 -28.46 11.96 1.86
C SER A 61 -29.49 11.69 2.96
N ARG A 62 -29.91 12.75 3.66
CA ARG A 62 -31.19 12.74 4.41
C ARG A 62 -32.16 13.69 3.69
N PRO A 63 -33.21 13.21 3.00
CA PRO A 63 -34.30 14.08 2.65
C PRO A 63 -35.07 14.41 3.93
N GLY A 64 -35.18 15.70 4.22
CA GLY A 64 -36.00 16.21 5.33
C GLY A 64 -37.44 15.72 5.17
N LYS A 65 -38.01 15.26 6.27
CA LYS A 65 -39.45 15.10 6.44
C LYS A 65 -39.94 16.21 7.34
#